data_AF-A0A0C2D0I3-F1
#
_entry.id   AF-A0A0C2D0I3-F1
#
_cell.length_a   1.000
_cell.length_b   1.000
_cell.length_c   1.000
_cell.angle_alpha   90.00
_cell.angle_beta   90.00
_cell.angle_gamma   90.00
#
_symmetry.space_group_name_H-M   'P 1'
#
loop_
_entity.id
_entity.type
_entity.pdbx_description
1 polymer ?
#
loop_
_entity_poly.entity_id
_entity_poly.type
_entity_poly.pdbx_seq_one_letter_code
_entity_poly.pdbx_strand_id
1 'polypeptide(L)'
;MNFDRISGPLVQWRPIQQYYTCTVDKPKKETKLKGLKSFIAYSLTSSLSRIQVSRRYKHFDWLHDQLSAKYIMIAIPPLPEKQVSGRYEDDLIDHRKHILQLWVNKICRHPVLSQSEVWLHFITCTDEKEWKNGKRKAEKDEYVGGNFFNCVTVPQSPLDIGHVYVLDNISSIGERQVDKFQRSVKTSEDAMRVMQERLGVFQKLFIGPVKSNWQKMALAFVTLAQSFHTDDHPGSNRMVDALKQTAHHYHQIGEDFEAHSKNDMEPVMESLYSFKGTIQTAPDILHVHKQAIQKYRECEGKLSHADAERIKRRVDSTSYAVLAEMNHLNTEKIEDVRVTMYNYLKRQAEFYQKMANSLNDMAKLYEF
;
A
#
# COMPACT_ATOMS: atom_id res chain seq x y z
N MET A 1 -1.74 -12.18 28.14
CA MET A 1 -2.53 -10.92 28.17
C MET A 1 -3.74 -11.15 27.30
N ASN A 2 -4.92 -11.19 27.92
CA ASN A 2 -6.21 -11.43 27.27
C ASN A 2 -6.56 -10.21 26.40
N PHE A 3 -7.05 -10.46 25.18
CA PHE A 3 -7.72 -9.44 24.39
C PHE A 3 -9.22 -9.72 24.41
N ASP A 4 -9.92 -8.75 24.96
CA ASP A 4 -11.35 -8.71 25.13
C ASP A 4 -12.10 -8.85 23.81
N ARG A 5 -13.23 -9.56 23.93
CA ARG A 5 -14.31 -9.60 22.96
C ARG A 5 -14.78 -8.18 22.62
N ILE A 6 -14.43 -7.67 21.44
CA ILE A 6 -15.23 -6.64 20.77
C ILE A 6 -16.22 -7.37 19.87
N SER A 7 -17.28 -7.90 20.45
CA SER A 7 -18.36 -8.58 19.73
C SER A 7 -19.68 -7.83 19.93
N GLY A 8 -19.93 -6.86 19.03
CA GLY A 8 -21.25 -6.68 18.42
C GLY A 8 -21.24 -7.30 17.02
N PRO A 9 -22.37 -7.54 16.33
CA PRO A 9 -22.38 -8.14 15.00
C PRO A 9 -21.80 -7.15 13.98
N LEU A 10 -20.47 -7.14 13.81
CA LEU A 10 -19.81 -6.35 12.78
C LEU A 10 -20.16 -6.95 11.41
N VAL A 11 -20.82 -6.14 10.58
CA VAL A 11 -21.03 -6.48 9.17
C VAL A 11 -19.68 -6.54 8.48
N GLN A 12 -19.40 -7.65 7.79
CA GLN A 12 -18.14 -7.89 7.13
C GLN A 12 -18.33 -8.71 5.86
N TRP A 13 -17.39 -8.58 4.92
CA TRP A 13 -17.29 -9.49 3.79
C TRP A 13 -17.06 -10.91 4.31
N ARG A 14 -17.68 -11.90 3.66
CA ARG A 14 -17.46 -13.31 4.00
C ARG A 14 -15.96 -13.63 3.85
N PRO A 15 -15.28 -14.11 4.91
CA PRO A 15 -13.89 -14.51 4.83
C PRO A 15 -13.68 -15.62 3.79
N ILE A 16 -12.49 -15.65 3.18
CA ILE A 16 -12.11 -16.72 2.25
C ILE A 16 -11.60 -17.93 3.01
N GLN A 17 -11.83 -19.12 2.46
CA GLN A 17 -11.41 -20.38 3.10
C GLN A 17 -9.89 -20.53 3.13
N GLN A 18 -9.22 -20.08 2.07
CA GLN A 18 -7.78 -20.18 1.93
C GLN A 18 -7.21 -18.86 1.44
N TYR A 19 -6.52 -18.17 2.35
CA TYR A 19 -5.74 -16.98 2.02
C TYR A 19 -4.49 -17.38 1.24
N TYR A 20 -4.07 -16.50 0.33
CA TYR A 20 -2.90 -16.66 -0.49
C TYR A 20 -2.19 -15.33 -0.68
N THR A 21 -0.95 -15.39 -1.16
CA THR A 21 -0.14 -14.20 -1.45
C THR A 21 0.24 -14.19 -2.92
N CYS A 22 0.65 -13.03 -3.41
CA CYS A 22 1.22 -12.89 -4.74
C CYS A 22 2.41 -11.93 -4.66
N THR A 23 3.55 -12.38 -5.18
CA THR A 23 4.80 -11.65 -5.16
C THR A 23 5.03 -10.95 -6.49
N VAL A 24 5.44 -9.69 -6.44
CA VAL A 24 5.91 -8.89 -7.57
C VAL A 24 7.43 -8.96 -7.59
N ASP A 25 7.96 -9.82 -8.46
CA ASP A 25 9.38 -10.07 -8.62
C ASP A 25 10.09 -8.96 -9.39
N LYS A 26 11.41 -9.11 -9.55
CA LYS A 26 12.25 -8.13 -10.24
C LYS A 26 11.74 -7.83 -11.66
N PRO A 27 11.72 -6.55 -12.05
CA PRO A 27 11.29 -6.12 -13.37
C PRO A 27 12.25 -6.62 -14.45
N LYS A 28 11.70 -6.94 -15.61
CA LYS A 28 12.44 -7.34 -16.81
C LYS A 28 12.10 -6.38 -17.96
N LYS A 29 13.13 -5.94 -18.68
CA LYS A 29 12.95 -5.20 -19.93
C LYS A 29 12.60 -6.20 -21.03
N GLU A 30 11.38 -6.10 -21.54
CA GLU A 30 10.90 -6.92 -22.66
C GLU A 30 10.74 -6.06 -23.91
N THR A 31 10.74 -6.72 -25.08
CA THR A 31 10.53 -6.06 -26.38
C THR A 31 9.35 -6.66 -27.13
N LYS A 32 8.70 -5.83 -27.96
CA LYS A 32 7.66 -6.21 -28.92
C LYS A 32 8.02 -5.64 -30.29
N LEU A 33 7.36 -6.16 -31.33
CA LEU A 33 7.56 -5.74 -32.72
C LEU A 33 9.03 -5.87 -33.15
N LYS A 34 9.63 -7.04 -32.90
CA LYS A 34 11.03 -7.32 -33.25
C LYS A 34 12.04 -6.28 -32.73
N GLY A 35 11.82 -5.75 -31.52
CA GLY A 35 12.74 -4.80 -30.88
C GLY A 35 12.36 -3.33 -31.02
N LEU A 36 11.40 -2.97 -31.89
CA LEU A 36 10.98 -1.58 -32.11
C LEU A 36 10.33 -0.93 -30.87
N LYS A 37 9.82 -1.74 -29.93
CA LYS A 37 9.16 -1.22 -28.73
C LYS A 37 9.57 -2.02 -27.49
N SER A 38 10.27 -1.38 -26.55
CA SER A 38 10.55 -1.95 -25.24
C SER A 38 9.58 -1.47 -24.16
N PHE A 39 9.40 -2.28 -23.12
CA PHE A 39 8.64 -1.96 -21.92
C PHE A 39 9.21 -2.71 -20.71
N ILE A 40 8.93 -2.20 -19.51
CA ILE A 40 9.20 -2.91 -18.26
C ILE A 40 8.01 -3.80 -17.94
N ALA A 41 8.30 -5.08 -17.71
CA ALA A 41 7.33 -6.07 -17.25
C ALA A 41 7.73 -6.57 -15.85
N TYR A 42 6.72 -6.82 -15.03
CA TYR A 42 6.86 -7.35 -13.68
C TYR A 42 6.42 -8.81 -13.70
N SER A 43 7.22 -9.64 -13.05
CA SER A 43 6.89 -11.04 -12.86
C SER A 43 5.99 -11.16 -11.63
N LEU A 44 4.88 -11.86 -11.77
CA LEU A 44 3.94 -12.16 -10.69
C LEU A 44 3.93 -13.64 -10.39
N THR A 45 4.07 -13.99 -9.12
CA THR A 45 4.06 -15.38 -8.65
C THR A 45 3.04 -15.51 -7.53
N SER A 46 1.92 -16.19 -7.79
CA SER A 46 0.90 -16.48 -6.76
C SER A 46 1.25 -17.72 -5.97
N SER A 47 1.00 -17.72 -4.65
CA SER A 47 1.14 -18.92 -3.82
C SER A 47 0.08 -19.99 -4.11
N LEU A 48 -0.99 -19.67 -4.86
CA LEU A 48 -2.02 -20.63 -5.29
C LEU A 48 -1.50 -21.58 -6.37
N SER A 49 -0.94 -21.02 -7.45
CA SER A 49 -0.50 -21.79 -8.62
C SER A 49 1.00 -22.05 -8.62
N ARG A 50 1.78 -21.18 -7.95
CA ARG A 50 3.25 -21.08 -8.08
C ARG A 50 3.72 -20.86 -9.52
N ILE A 51 2.81 -20.47 -10.41
CA ILE A 51 3.10 -20.15 -11.80
C ILE A 51 3.51 -18.68 -11.87
N GLN A 52 4.57 -18.42 -12.62
CA GLN A 52 5.05 -17.08 -12.90
C GLN A 52 4.36 -16.52 -14.15
N VAL A 53 3.77 -15.33 -14.05
CA VAL A 53 3.19 -14.62 -15.20
C VAL A 53 3.82 -13.24 -15.38
N SER A 54 4.02 -12.81 -16.63
CA SER A 54 4.59 -11.49 -16.94
C SER A 54 3.48 -10.45 -17.18
N ARG A 55 3.51 -9.34 -16.43
CA ARG A 55 2.57 -8.22 -16.54
C ARG A 55 3.31 -6.89 -16.51
N ARG A 56 3.10 -6.07 -17.54
CA ARG A 56 3.59 -4.67 -17.57
C ARG A 56 2.61 -3.74 -16.87
N TYR A 57 3.07 -2.54 -16.49
CA TYR A 57 2.24 -1.52 -15.84
C TYR A 57 0.89 -1.27 -16.56
N LYS A 58 0.88 -1.18 -17.90
CA LYS A 58 -0.38 -1.00 -18.66
C LYS A 58 -1.40 -2.14 -18.47
N HIS A 59 -0.97 -3.34 -18.10
CA HIS A 59 -1.90 -4.43 -17.76
C HIS A 59 -2.49 -4.23 -16.35
N PHE A 60 -1.71 -3.73 -15.38
CA PHE A 60 -2.24 -3.33 -14.08
C PHE A 60 -3.22 -2.17 -14.21
N ASP A 61 -2.88 -1.15 -15.01
CA ASP A 61 -3.75 0.00 -15.31
C ASP A 61 -5.11 -0.47 -15.85
N TRP A 62 -5.09 -1.34 -16.86
CA TRP A 62 -6.30 -1.95 -17.39
C TRP A 62 -7.09 -2.72 -16.31
N LEU A 63 -6.41 -3.55 -15.51
CA LEU A 63 -7.07 -4.33 -14.47
C LEU A 63 -7.71 -3.42 -13.41
N HIS A 64 -7.00 -2.37 -12.99
CA HIS A 64 -7.52 -1.38 -12.07
C HIS A 64 -8.81 -0.76 -12.61
N ASP A 65 -8.83 -0.34 -13.89
CA ASP A 65 -10.06 0.18 -14.53
C ASP A 65 -11.21 -0.85 -14.50
N GLN A 66 -10.93 -2.13 -14.77
CA GLN A 66 -11.96 -3.19 -14.71
C GLN A 66 -12.48 -3.40 -13.29
N LEU A 67 -11.60 -3.42 -12.29
CA LEU A 67 -11.98 -3.57 -10.89
C LEU A 67 -12.80 -2.37 -10.42
N SER A 68 -12.38 -1.15 -10.74
CA SER A 68 -13.09 0.09 -10.38
C SER A 68 -14.48 0.18 -11.03
N ALA A 69 -14.64 -0.24 -12.28
CA ALA A 69 -15.92 -0.24 -12.97
C ALA A 69 -16.92 -1.26 -12.38
N LYS A 70 -16.41 -2.43 -11.95
CA LYS A 70 -17.23 -3.53 -11.42
C LYS A 70 -17.58 -3.35 -9.95
N TYR A 71 -16.58 -3.09 -9.11
CA TYR A 71 -16.72 -3.16 -7.66
C TYR A 71 -16.97 -1.78 -7.05
N ILE A 72 -18.10 -1.17 -7.41
CA ILE A 72 -18.44 0.22 -7.03
C ILE A 72 -18.59 0.46 -5.52
N MET A 73 -18.69 -0.61 -4.72
CA MET A 73 -18.80 -0.56 -3.25
C MET A 73 -17.50 -0.99 -2.55
N ILE A 74 -16.41 -1.20 -3.28
CA ILE A 74 -15.12 -1.64 -2.74
C ILE A 74 -14.06 -0.61 -3.09
N ALA A 75 -13.23 -0.26 -2.13
CA ALA A 75 -12.14 0.68 -2.32
C ALA A 75 -10.98 0.00 -3.05
N ILE A 76 -10.79 0.34 -4.32
CA ILE A 76 -9.68 -0.18 -5.12
C ILE A 76 -8.39 0.56 -4.74
N PRO A 77 -7.31 -0.14 -4.36
CA PRO A 77 -6.05 0.52 -4.00
C PRO A 77 -5.42 1.23 -5.20
N PRO A 78 -4.70 2.36 -4.98
CA PRO A 78 -4.12 3.15 -6.05
C PRO A 78 -2.94 2.43 -6.69
N LEU A 79 -2.79 2.60 -8.00
CA LEU A 79 -1.56 2.26 -8.72
C LEU A 79 -0.51 3.36 -8.59
N PRO A 80 0.79 3.05 -8.75
CA PRO A 80 1.81 4.09 -8.80
C PRO A 80 1.59 5.05 -9.98
N GLU A 81 2.09 6.27 -9.86
CA GLU A 81 1.86 7.32 -10.84
C GLU A 81 2.34 6.96 -12.27
N LYS A 82 1.58 7.45 -13.26
CA LYS A 82 1.89 7.31 -14.68
C LYS A 82 3.05 8.24 -15.06
N GLN A 83 4.27 7.78 -14.83
CA GLN A 83 5.46 8.51 -15.28
C GLN A 83 5.90 8.10 -16.69
N VAL A 84 5.96 9.09 -17.59
CA VAL A 84 6.32 8.93 -19.01
C VAL A 84 7.82 9.14 -19.24
N SER A 85 8.43 10.09 -18.53
CA SER A 85 9.88 10.31 -18.50
C SER A 85 10.54 9.39 -17.46
N GLY A 86 11.84 9.12 -17.60
CA GLY A 86 12.60 8.33 -16.62
C GLY A 86 12.18 6.86 -16.47
N ARG A 87 11.28 6.33 -17.31
CA ARG A 87 10.68 4.97 -17.20
C ARG A 87 11.66 3.77 -17.17
N TYR A 88 12.95 4.02 -17.38
CA TYR A 88 14.02 3.04 -17.35
C TYR A 88 15.05 3.29 -16.25
N GLU A 89 14.82 4.29 -15.39
CA GLU A 89 15.66 4.58 -14.22
C GLU A 89 15.35 3.58 -13.11
N ASP A 90 16.39 3.03 -12.49
CA ASP A 90 16.27 1.96 -11.50
C ASP A 90 15.46 2.39 -10.27
N ASP A 91 15.68 3.61 -9.77
CA ASP A 91 14.91 4.15 -8.63
C ASP A 91 13.41 4.21 -8.93
N LEU A 92 13.01 4.65 -10.15
CA LEU A 92 11.59 4.67 -10.54
C LEU A 92 11.02 3.26 -10.70
N ILE A 93 11.81 2.36 -11.27
CA ILE A 93 11.44 0.97 -11.49
C ILE A 93 11.19 0.26 -10.15
N ASP A 94 12.07 0.46 -9.17
CA ASP A 94 11.99 -0.12 -7.83
C ASP A 94 10.84 0.49 -7.03
N HIS A 95 10.68 1.81 -7.02
CA HIS A 95 9.54 2.49 -6.40
C HIS A 95 8.20 1.96 -6.95
N ARG A 96 8.09 1.86 -8.28
CA ARG A 96 6.90 1.29 -8.93
C ARG A 96 6.67 -0.16 -8.53
N LYS A 97 7.72 -0.97 -8.45
CA LYS A 97 7.62 -2.38 -8.03
C LYS A 97 7.09 -2.48 -6.60
N HIS A 98 7.56 -1.66 -5.66
CA HIS A 98 7.09 -1.68 -4.29
C HIS A 98 5.62 -1.30 -4.17
N ILE A 99 5.18 -0.22 -4.83
CA ILE A 99 3.76 0.16 -4.83
C ILE A 99 2.91 -0.94 -5.50
N LEU A 100 3.37 -1.56 -6.60
CA LEU A 100 2.67 -2.70 -7.20
C LEU A 100 2.59 -3.89 -6.25
N GLN A 101 3.62 -4.15 -5.44
CA GLN A 101 3.59 -5.20 -4.40
C GLN A 101 2.54 -4.89 -3.33
N LEU A 102 2.47 -3.65 -2.85
CA LEU A 102 1.44 -3.21 -1.91
C LEU A 102 0.03 -3.35 -2.52
N TRP A 103 -0.13 -2.95 -3.78
CA TRP A 103 -1.38 -3.07 -4.52
C TRP A 103 -1.83 -4.54 -4.61
N VAL A 104 -0.94 -5.43 -5.06
CA VAL A 104 -1.20 -6.87 -5.17
C VAL A 104 -1.53 -7.49 -3.82
N ASN A 105 -0.83 -7.11 -2.74
CA ASN A 105 -1.11 -7.57 -1.38
C ASN A 105 -2.53 -7.20 -0.94
N LYS A 106 -2.96 -5.97 -1.21
CA LYS A 106 -4.33 -5.52 -0.89
C LYS A 106 -5.39 -6.30 -1.67
N ILE A 107 -5.18 -6.54 -2.96
CA ILE A 107 -6.09 -7.38 -3.76
C ILE A 107 -6.17 -8.79 -3.19
N CYS A 108 -5.05 -9.41 -2.81
CA CYS A 108 -5.02 -10.75 -2.22
C CYS A 108 -5.70 -10.83 -0.85
N ARG A 109 -5.58 -9.79 -0.01
CA ARG A 109 -6.21 -9.73 1.32
C ARG A 109 -7.71 -9.45 1.25
N HIS A 110 -8.19 -8.78 0.21
CA HIS A 110 -9.59 -8.43 0.09
C HIS A 110 -10.45 -9.68 -0.22
N PRO A 111 -11.47 -10.01 0.61
CA PRO A 111 -12.22 -11.26 0.44
C PRO A 111 -12.99 -11.37 -0.89
N VAL A 112 -13.50 -10.26 -1.43
CA VAL A 112 -14.15 -10.23 -2.75
C VAL A 112 -13.16 -10.18 -3.92
N LEU A 113 -12.24 -9.20 -3.95
CA LEU A 113 -11.34 -8.99 -5.10
C LEU A 113 -10.43 -10.20 -5.36
N SER A 114 -9.91 -10.83 -4.30
CA SER A 114 -9.03 -12.01 -4.39
C SER A 114 -9.69 -13.23 -5.03
N GLN A 115 -11.02 -13.28 -5.09
CA GLN A 115 -11.77 -14.38 -5.70
C GLN A 115 -12.30 -14.02 -7.09
N SER A 116 -12.09 -12.79 -7.55
CA SER A 116 -12.65 -12.35 -8.82
C SER A 116 -12.02 -13.06 -10.02
N GLU A 117 -12.84 -13.45 -11.00
CA GLU A 117 -12.36 -14.14 -12.21
C GLU A 117 -11.28 -13.33 -12.95
N VAL A 118 -11.46 -12.01 -13.05
CA VAL A 118 -10.52 -11.12 -13.74
C VAL A 118 -9.17 -11.07 -13.03
N TRP A 119 -9.15 -11.07 -11.69
CA TRP A 119 -7.92 -11.13 -10.90
C TRP A 119 -7.24 -12.49 -11.03
N LEU A 120 -7.98 -13.59 -10.87
CA LEU A 120 -7.44 -14.94 -10.98
C LEU A 120 -6.85 -15.19 -12.37
N HIS A 121 -7.54 -14.74 -13.43
CA HIS A 121 -7.01 -14.78 -14.79
C HIS A 121 -5.74 -13.92 -14.93
N PHE A 122 -5.72 -12.74 -14.31
CA PHE A 122 -4.55 -11.85 -14.31
C PHE A 122 -3.30 -12.50 -13.72
N ILE A 123 -3.43 -13.25 -12.62
CA ILE A 123 -2.28 -13.87 -11.93
C ILE A 123 -1.94 -15.31 -12.37
N THR A 124 -2.81 -15.97 -13.14
CA THR A 124 -2.58 -17.37 -13.56
C THR A 124 -2.40 -17.57 -15.07
N CYS A 125 -2.90 -16.67 -15.93
CA CYS A 125 -2.85 -16.87 -17.38
C CYS A 125 -1.45 -16.67 -17.97
N THR A 126 -0.88 -17.72 -18.54
CA THR A 126 0.44 -17.74 -19.20
C THR A 126 0.36 -17.61 -20.71
N ASP A 127 -0.75 -18.02 -21.34
CA ASP A 127 -0.93 -17.99 -22.79
C ASP A 127 -1.39 -16.61 -23.30
N GLU A 128 -0.82 -16.13 -24.41
CA GLU A 128 -1.13 -14.79 -24.95
C GLU A 128 -2.52 -14.71 -25.60
N LYS A 129 -2.99 -15.78 -26.24
CA LYS A 129 -4.30 -15.81 -26.89
C LYS A 129 -5.40 -15.85 -25.82
N GLU A 130 -5.24 -16.71 -24.82
CA GLU A 130 -6.15 -16.79 -23.68
C GLU A 130 -6.16 -15.49 -22.87
N TRP A 131 -5.01 -14.83 -22.70
CA TRP A 131 -4.95 -13.49 -22.10
C TRP A 131 -5.83 -12.49 -22.84
N LYS A 132 -5.79 -12.46 -24.17
CA LYS A 132 -6.64 -11.56 -24.98
C LYS A 132 -8.12 -11.90 -24.86
N ASN A 133 -8.45 -13.20 -24.80
CA ASN A 133 -9.83 -13.66 -24.63
C ASN A 133 -10.38 -13.29 -23.25
N GLY A 134 -9.64 -13.56 -22.17
CA GLY A 134 -10.02 -13.21 -20.81
C GLY A 134 -10.13 -11.69 -20.60
N LYS A 135 -9.23 -10.91 -21.21
CA LYS A 135 -9.33 -9.44 -21.25
C LYS A 135 -10.65 -8.97 -21.86
N ARG A 136 -11.00 -9.50 -23.05
CA ARG A 136 -12.26 -9.17 -23.73
C ARG A 136 -13.50 -9.66 -22.97
N LYS A 137 -13.41 -10.78 -22.26
CA LYS A 137 -14.49 -11.30 -21.41
C LYS A 137 -14.77 -10.31 -20.26
N ALA A 138 -13.72 -9.85 -19.57
CA ALA A 138 -13.85 -8.87 -18.49
C ALA A 138 -14.38 -7.52 -18.99
N GLU A 139 -13.95 -7.06 -20.17
CA GLU A 139 -14.44 -5.81 -20.79
C GLU A 139 -15.92 -5.86 -21.19
N LYS A 140 -16.51 -7.06 -21.30
CA LYS A 140 -17.92 -7.28 -21.63
C LYS A 140 -18.77 -7.69 -20.43
N ASP A 141 -18.25 -7.58 -19.21
CA ASP A 141 -18.98 -7.92 -18.01
C ASP A 141 -20.20 -7.00 -17.83
N GLU A 142 -21.40 -7.59 -17.79
CA GLU A 142 -22.66 -6.85 -17.64
C GLU A 142 -22.96 -6.51 -16.17
N TYR A 143 -22.25 -7.11 -15.21
CA TYR A 143 -22.42 -6.91 -13.77
C TYR A 143 -21.58 -5.76 -13.23
N VAL A 144 -21.46 -4.68 -14.01
CA VAL A 144 -20.76 -3.44 -13.66
C VAL A 144 -21.75 -2.35 -13.22
N GLY A 145 -21.25 -1.33 -12.52
CA GLY A 145 -22.09 -0.24 -12.03
C GLY A 145 -23.24 -0.74 -11.14
N GLY A 146 -24.46 -0.26 -11.37
CA GLY A 146 -25.63 -0.67 -10.57
C GLY A 146 -25.97 -2.16 -10.63
N ASN A 147 -25.53 -2.89 -11.66
CA ASN A 147 -25.76 -4.33 -11.80
C ASN A 147 -24.85 -5.17 -10.89
N PHE A 148 -23.80 -4.57 -10.32
CA PHE A 148 -22.96 -5.19 -9.29
C PHE A 148 -23.78 -5.80 -8.15
N PHE A 149 -24.85 -5.13 -7.73
CA PHE A 149 -25.70 -5.61 -6.62
C PHE A 149 -26.44 -6.91 -6.92
N ASN A 150 -26.56 -7.32 -8.19
CA ASN A 150 -27.10 -8.64 -8.55
C ASN A 150 -26.14 -9.77 -8.15
N CYS A 151 -24.87 -9.46 -7.90
CA CYS A 151 -23.84 -10.40 -7.44
C CYS A 151 -23.66 -10.37 -5.91
N VAL A 152 -24.37 -9.51 -5.19
CA VAL A 152 -24.25 -9.37 -3.72
C VAL A 152 -25.39 -10.11 -3.05
N THR A 153 -25.05 -11.10 -2.22
CA THR A 153 -26.03 -11.77 -1.35
C THR A 153 -25.85 -11.26 0.08
N VAL A 154 -26.95 -10.80 0.68
CA VAL A 154 -26.98 -10.34 2.06
C VAL A 154 -27.72 -11.31 2.98
N PRO A 155 -27.45 -11.31 4.30
CA PRO A 155 -28.23 -12.08 5.26
C PRO A 155 -29.73 -11.77 5.15
N GLN A 156 -30.57 -12.81 5.33
CA GLN A 156 -32.04 -12.67 5.37
C GLN A 156 -32.53 -12.09 6.71
N SER A 157 -31.69 -12.11 7.73
CA SER A 157 -31.95 -11.41 8.98
C SER A 157 -31.97 -9.91 8.70
N PRO A 158 -33.00 -9.16 9.14
CA PRO A 158 -32.94 -7.71 9.16
C PRO A 158 -31.64 -7.27 9.86
N LEU A 159 -31.07 -6.13 9.47
CA LEU A 159 -29.97 -5.50 10.20
C LEU A 159 -30.44 -5.20 11.64
N ASP A 160 -30.27 -6.15 12.55
CA ASP A 160 -30.61 -6.01 13.98
C ASP A 160 -29.47 -5.27 14.68
N ILE A 161 -29.34 -3.99 14.34
CA ILE A 161 -28.44 -3.05 15.00
C ILE A 161 -29.23 -2.46 16.16
N GLY A 162 -29.42 -3.25 17.22
CA GLY A 162 -29.87 -2.84 18.55
C GLY A 162 -30.78 -1.60 18.59
N HIS A 163 -32.01 -1.75 18.10
CA HIS A 163 -33.27 -1.10 18.50
C HIS A 163 -34.23 -1.12 17.31
N VAL A 164 -35.03 -2.17 17.29
CA VAL A 164 -36.25 -2.35 16.49
C VAL A 164 -37.16 -1.13 16.63
N TYR A 165 -37.17 -0.24 15.63
CA TYR A 165 -38.34 0.29 14.92
C TYR A 165 -37.89 0.72 13.52
N VAL A 166 -38.55 0.13 12.53
CA VAL A 166 -38.11 -0.08 11.16
C VAL A 166 -38.29 1.21 10.34
N LEU A 167 -37.22 1.62 9.64
CA LEU A 167 -37.06 2.76 8.71
C LEU A 167 -36.55 4.11 9.29
N ASP A 168 -37.04 4.60 10.42
CA ASP A 168 -36.54 5.89 10.97
C ASP A 168 -35.12 5.78 11.58
N ASN A 169 -34.73 4.62 12.12
CA ASN A 169 -33.44 4.44 12.81
C ASN A 169 -32.35 3.70 11.99
N ILE A 170 -32.72 3.00 10.91
CA ILE A 170 -31.75 2.40 9.97
C ILE A 170 -30.94 3.52 9.30
N SER A 171 -31.66 4.59 8.93
CA SER A 171 -31.11 5.88 8.58
C SER A 171 -30.13 6.38 9.65
N SER A 172 -30.61 6.62 10.88
CA SER A 172 -29.83 7.38 11.86
C SER A 172 -28.54 6.67 12.33
N ILE A 173 -28.55 5.35 12.52
CA ILE A 173 -27.36 4.61 13.00
C ILE A 173 -26.39 4.33 11.86
N GLY A 174 -26.89 3.87 10.71
CA GLY A 174 -26.08 3.66 9.50
C GLY A 174 -25.45 4.97 9.05
N GLU A 175 -26.22 6.05 8.97
CA GLU A 175 -25.71 7.41 8.67
C GLU A 175 -24.73 7.88 9.74
N ARG A 176 -24.98 7.64 11.03
CA ARG A 176 -24.02 8.01 12.09
C ARG A 176 -22.71 7.23 11.98
N GLN A 177 -22.74 5.95 11.63
CA GLN A 177 -21.54 5.14 11.38
C GLN A 177 -20.81 5.63 10.13
N VAL A 178 -21.53 5.88 9.04
CA VAL A 178 -21.02 6.43 7.78
C VAL A 178 -20.40 7.81 8.00
N ASP A 179 -21.03 8.71 8.74
CA ASP A 179 -20.53 10.05 9.03
C ASP A 179 -19.31 10.01 9.95
N LYS A 180 -19.30 9.12 10.95
CA LYS A 180 -18.12 8.87 11.78
C LYS A 180 -16.97 8.36 10.92
N PHE A 181 -17.24 7.43 10.00
CA PHE A 181 -16.24 6.90 9.08
C PHE A 181 -15.73 7.96 8.11
N GLN A 182 -16.60 8.77 7.51
CA GLN A 182 -16.23 9.88 6.63
C GLN A 182 -15.29 10.87 7.35
N ARG A 183 -15.61 11.22 8.60
CA ARG A 183 -14.71 12.04 9.44
C ARG A 183 -13.37 11.32 9.70
N SER A 184 -13.41 10.02 10.01
CA SER A 184 -12.21 9.23 10.25
C SER A 184 -11.31 9.11 9.01
N VAL A 185 -11.89 8.98 7.81
CA VAL A 185 -11.17 8.98 6.53
C VAL A 185 -10.43 10.30 6.35
N LYS A 186 -11.14 11.43 6.52
CA LYS A 186 -10.54 12.77 6.38
C LYS A 186 -9.40 13.00 7.37
N THR A 187 -9.61 12.70 8.65
CA THR A 187 -8.56 12.88 9.66
C THR A 187 -7.38 11.94 9.44
N SER A 188 -7.63 10.71 8.96
CA SER A 188 -6.56 9.77 8.59
C SER A 188 -5.75 10.29 7.40
N GLU A 189 -6.41 10.79 6.36
CA GLU A 189 -5.74 11.37 5.19
C GLU A 189 -4.82 12.54 5.59
N ASP A 190 -5.33 13.48 6.39
CA ASP A 190 -4.56 14.63 6.85
C ASP A 190 -3.35 14.19 7.69
N ALA A 191 -3.53 13.25 8.63
CA ALA A 191 -2.45 12.74 9.45
C ALA A 191 -1.37 12.02 8.63
N MET A 192 -1.77 11.24 7.63
CA MET A 192 -0.84 10.53 6.75
C MET A 192 -0.07 11.48 5.85
N ARG A 193 -0.72 12.54 5.34
CA ARG A 193 -0.06 13.61 4.57
C ARG A 193 1.02 14.28 5.42
N VAL A 194 0.70 14.68 6.65
CA VAL A 194 1.67 15.29 7.57
C VAL A 194 2.85 14.34 7.84
N MET A 195 2.58 13.04 8.06
CA MET A 195 3.64 12.07 8.29
C MET A 195 4.55 11.88 7.07
N GLN A 196 3.97 11.79 5.86
CA GLN A 196 4.74 11.72 4.61
C GLN A 196 5.61 12.97 4.41
N GLU A 197 5.06 14.17 4.65
CA GLU A 197 5.81 15.42 4.55
C GLU A 197 7.00 15.43 5.50
N ARG A 198 6.81 15.02 6.77
CA ARG A 198 7.89 14.95 7.75
C ARG A 198 8.95 13.92 7.38
N LEU A 199 8.55 12.71 7.00
CA LEU A 199 9.49 11.66 6.57
C LEU A 199 10.27 12.08 5.32
N GLY A 200 9.62 12.71 4.35
CA GLY A 200 10.27 13.21 3.14
C GLY A 200 11.32 14.29 3.43
N VAL A 201 11.10 15.14 4.44
CA VAL A 201 12.12 16.09 4.90
C VAL A 201 13.32 15.37 5.50
N PHE A 202 13.09 14.39 6.40
CA PHE A 202 14.18 13.61 6.99
C PHE A 202 14.97 12.83 5.96
N GLN A 203 14.29 12.18 5.01
CA GLN A 203 14.93 11.44 3.92
C GLN A 203 15.87 12.36 3.12
N LYS A 204 15.39 13.53 2.69
CA LYS A 204 16.21 14.52 1.96
C LYS A 204 17.42 15.00 2.76
N LEU A 205 17.25 15.20 4.07
CA LEU A 205 18.34 15.58 4.96
C LEU A 205 19.39 14.47 5.06
N PHE A 206 18.96 13.22 5.18
CA PHE A 206 19.83 12.06 5.37
C PHE A 206 20.66 11.75 4.12
N ILE A 207 20.02 11.68 2.95
CA ILE A 207 20.69 11.38 1.68
C ILE A 207 21.58 12.53 1.18
N GLY A 208 21.31 13.77 1.62
CA GLY A 208 22.03 14.96 1.17
C GLY A 208 22.94 15.55 2.25
N PRO A 209 22.50 16.57 3.01
CA PRO A 209 23.33 17.26 3.99
C PRO A 209 24.04 16.37 5.01
N VAL A 210 23.36 15.36 5.57
CA VAL A 210 23.95 14.47 6.58
C VAL A 210 25.03 13.61 5.97
N LYS A 211 24.75 12.91 4.85
CA LYS A 211 25.75 12.17 4.08
C LYS A 211 26.97 13.04 3.76
N SER A 212 26.73 14.22 3.18
CA SER A 212 27.79 15.17 2.82
C SER A 212 28.64 15.56 4.04
N ASN A 213 28.04 15.79 5.20
CA ASN A 213 28.80 16.20 6.39
C ASN A 213 29.67 15.06 6.93
N TRP A 214 29.19 13.82 6.93
CA TRP A 214 30.03 12.65 7.28
C TRP A 214 31.23 12.50 6.34
N GLN A 215 31.03 12.68 5.03
CA GLN A 215 32.09 12.59 4.04
C GLN A 215 33.10 13.75 4.12
N LYS A 216 32.64 14.96 4.47
CA LYS A 216 33.54 16.09 4.74
C LYS A 216 34.36 15.88 6.01
N MET A 217 33.77 15.29 7.05
CA MET A 217 34.51 14.90 8.25
C MET A 217 35.57 13.83 7.93
N ALA A 218 35.24 12.85 7.09
CA ALA A 218 36.22 11.88 6.59
C ALA A 218 37.41 12.57 5.90
N LEU A 219 37.15 13.53 5.01
CA LEU A 219 38.22 14.29 4.37
C LEU A 219 39.08 15.07 5.37
N ALA A 220 38.46 15.67 6.40
CA ALA A 220 39.18 16.36 7.47
C ALA A 220 40.14 15.41 8.22
N PHE A 221 39.74 14.17 8.49
CA PHE A 221 40.62 13.15 9.07
C PHE A 221 41.79 12.79 8.15
N VAL A 222 41.58 12.71 6.83
CA VAL A 222 42.68 12.49 5.87
C VAL A 222 43.67 13.64 5.92
N THR A 223 43.20 14.89 5.91
CA THR A 223 44.05 16.07 6.01
C THR A 223 44.82 16.11 7.32
N LEU A 224 44.17 15.76 8.44
CA LEU A 224 44.85 15.65 9.73
C LEU A 224 45.91 14.54 9.71
N ALA A 225 45.63 13.38 9.11
CA ALA A 225 46.64 12.33 8.96
C ALA A 225 47.86 12.80 8.15
N GLN A 226 47.67 13.68 7.15
CA GLN A 226 48.78 14.22 6.38
C GLN A 226 49.74 15.06 7.24
N SER A 227 49.26 15.79 8.25
CA SER A 227 50.13 16.62 9.10
C SER A 227 51.12 15.80 9.92
N PHE A 228 50.81 14.54 10.23
CA PHE A 228 51.71 13.66 11.00
C PHE A 228 52.84 13.05 10.15
N HIS A 229 52.78 13.13 8.81
CA HIS A 229 53.86 12.59 7.97
C HIS A 229 55.14 13.43 8.02
N THR A 230 55.05 14.67 8.51
CA THR A 230 56.20 15.57 8.70
C THR A 230 56.81 15.46 10.10
N ASP A 231 56.27 14.61 10.97
CA ASP A 231 56.70 14.49 12.35
C ASP A 231 57.74 13.38 12.51
N ASP A 232 58.79 13.62 13.31
CA ASP A 232 59.84 12.64 13.60
C ASP A 232 59.49 11.68 14.76
N HIS A 233 58.30 11.80 15.36
CA HIS A 233 57.92 11.00 16.53
C HIS A 233 57.56 9.55 16.13
N PRO A 234 58.08 8.51 16.82
CA PRO A 234 57.82 7.10 16.46
C PRO A 234 56.34 6.69 16.45
N GLY A 235 55.51 7.38 17.24
CA GLY A 235 54.06 7.17 17.29
C GLY A 235 53.28 7.74 16.11
N SER A 236 53.89 8.61 15.28
CA SER A 236 53.19 9.32 14.20
C SER A 236 52.64 8.36 13.14
N ASN A 237 53.36 7.30 12.79
CA ASN A 237 52.88 6.31 11.81
C ASN A 237 51.61 5.58 12.29
N ARG A 238 51.53 5.21 13.57
CA ARG A 238 50.34 4.55 14.14
C ARG A 238 49.14 5.50 14.15
N MET A 239 49.38 6.77 14.45
CA MET A 239 48.36 7.82 14.40
C MET A 239 47.84 8.05 12.97
N VAL A 240 48.73 8.10 11.97
CA VAL A 240 48.38 8.20 10.55
C VAL A 240 47.44 7.06 10.13
N ASP A 241 47.79 5.83 10.48
CA ASP A 241 47.00 4.65 10.11
C ASP A 241 45.63 4.63 10.79
N ALA A 242 45.56 5.00 12.08
CA ALA A 242 44.30 5.14 12.81
C ALA A 242 43.39 6.21 12.18
N LEU A 243 43.94 7.39 11.89
CA LEU A 243 43.21 8.51 11.26
C LEU A 243 42.71 8.16 9.85
N LYS A 244 43.53 7.50 9.02
CA LYS A 244 43.12 7.04 7.68
C LYS A 244 41.98 6.02 7.74
N GLN A 245 42.03 5.08 8.67
CA GLN A 245 40.96 4.11 8.88
C GLN A 245 39.68 4.81 9.40
N THR A 246 39.80 5.73 10.36
CA THR A 246 38.66 6.56 10.80
C THR A 246 38.03 7.32 9.63
N ALA A 247 38.84 7.93 8.77
CA ALA A 247 38.34 8.61 7.57
C ALA A 247 37.53 7.67 6.67
N HIS A 248 38.04 6.47 6.39
CA HIS A 248 37.33 5.48 5.58
C HIS A 248 35.96 5.12 6.17
N HIS A 249 35.91 4.83 7.47
CA HIS A 249 34.66 4.52 8.16
C HIS A 249 33.68 5.70 8.20
N TYR A 250 34.13 6.93 8.44
CA TYR A 250 33.28 8.12 8.38
C TYR A 250 32.68 8.33 7.00
N HIS A 251 33.44 8.06 5.94
CA HIS A 251 32.94 8.12 4.57
C HIS A 251 31.83 7.06 4.36
N GLN A 252 32.08 5.83 4.82
CA GLN A 252 31.12 4.72 4.73
C GLN A 252 29.84 4.99 5.54
N ILE A 253 29.92 5.63 6.71
CA ILE A 253 28.74 6.04 7.48
C ILE A 253 27.85 6.98 6.64
N GLY A 254 28.45 7.89 5.87
CA GLY A 254 27.70 8.76 4.95
C GLY A 254 26.93 7.97 3.88
N GLU A 255 27.57 6.98 3.25
CA GLU A 255 26.91 6.08 2.28
C GLU A 255 25.82 5.22 2.95
N ASP A 256 26.06 4.77 4.18
CA ASP A 256 25.10 3.99 4.96
C ASP A 256 23.82 4.78 5.26
N PHE A 257 23.90 6.09 5.54
CA PHE A 257 22.72 6.94 5.73
C PHE A 257 21.84 7.02 4.48
N GLU A 258 22.46 7.11 3.30
CA GLU A 258 21.71 7.12 2.04
C GLU A 258 21.04 5.77 1.77
N ALA A 259 21.82 4.68 1.88
CA ALA A 259 21.31 3.34 1.69
C ALA A 259 20.19 3.00 2.68
N HIS A 260 20.34 3.40 3.95
CA HIS A 260 19.34 3.16 4.98
C HIS A 260 18.03 3.89 4.67
N SER A 261 18.09 5.17 4.26
CA SER A 261 16.93 6.01 3.94
C SER A 261 16.02 5.41 2.84
N LYS A 262 16.60 4.68 1.87
CA LYS A 262 15.85 3.94 0.83
C LYS A 262 15.15 2.69 1.40
N ASN A 263 15.66 2.13 2.49
CA ASN A 263 15.20 0.87 3.07
C ASN A 263 14.26 1.05 4.27
N ASP A 264 14.13 2.22 4.86
CA ASP A 264 13.30 2.43 6.05
C ASP A 264 12.18 3.46 5.84
N MET A 265 12.48 4.69 5.44
CA MET A 265 11.54 5.80 5.32
C MET A 265 10.70 5.68 4.05
N GLU A 266 11.31 5.29 2.93
CA GLU A 266 10.62 5.12 1.66
C GLU A 266 9.49 4.09 1.72
N PRO A 267 9.69 2.87 2.28
CA PRO A 267 8.60 1.92 2.50
C PRO A 267 7.45 2.48 3.36
N VAL A 268 7.74 3.34 4.35
CA VAL A 268 6.69 3.99 5.14
C VAL A 268 5.90 4.97 4.29
N MET A 269 6.58 5.82 3.51
CA MET A 269 5.91 6.77 2.62
C MET A 269 5.05 6.08 1.57
N GLU A 270 5.53 4.98 0.99
CA GLU A 270 4.80 4.14 0.02
C GLU A 270 3.58 3.44 0.66
N SER A 271 3.72 2.91 1.88
CA SER A 271 2.59 2.33 2.60
C SER A 271 1.52 3.39 2.91
N LEU A 272 1.95 4.59 3.34
CA LEU A 272 1.04 5.72 3.58
C LEU A 272 0.35 6.15 2.27
N TYR A 273 1.07 6.16 1.15
CA TYR A 273 0.51 6.46 -0.17
C TYR A 273 -0.58 5.45 -0.55
N SER A 274 -0.26 4.16 -0.43
CA SER A 274 -1.18 3.06 -0.75
C SER A 274 -2.46 3.15 0.07
N PHE A 275 -2.34 3.31 1.39
CA PHE A 275 -3.51 3.40 2.25
C PHE A 275 -4.31 4.68 1.98
N LYS A 276 -3.65 5.84 1.93
CA LYS A 276 -4.28 7.14 1.66
C LYS A 276 -5.10 7.09 0.37
N GLY A 277 -4.51 6.63 -0.73
CA GLY A 277 -5.25 6.56 -2.00
C GLY A 277 -6.39 5.54 -1.98
N THR A 278 -6.29 4.48 -1.16
CA THR A 278 -7.39 3.53 -0.98
C THR A 278 -8.58 4.21 -0.30
N ILE A 279 -8.35 4.90 0.83
CA ILE A 279 -9.43 5.57 1.58
C ILE A 279 -9.99 6.81 0.89
N GLN A 280 -9.26 7.42 -0.04
CA GLN A 280 -9.74 8.54 -0.85
C GLN A 280 -10.90 8.15 -1.77
N THR A 281 -11.13 6.86 -2.02
CA THR A 281 -12.29 6.35 -2.77
C THR A 281 -13.55 6.21 -1.91
N ALA A 282 -13.41 6.24 -0.57
CA ALA A 282 -14.54 6.07 0.34
C ALA A 282 -15.68 7.09 0.12
N PRO A 283 -15.44 8.39 -0.13
CA PRO A 283 -16.51 9.34 -0.39
C PRO A 283 -17.46 8.93 -1.52
N ASP A 284 -16.95 8.32 -2.60
CA ASP A 284 -17.76 7.86 -3.73
C ASP A 284 -18.64 6.66 -3.32
N ILE A 285 -18.07 5.71 -2.57
CA ILE A 285 -18.82 4.56 -2.01
C ILE A 285 -19.93 5.04 -1.08
N LEU A 286 -19.62 6.01 -0.20
CA LEU A 286 -20.61 6.61 0.70
C LEU A 286 -21.68 7.38 -0.08
N HIS A 287 -21.32 8.01 -1.20
CA HIS A 287 -22.27 8.73 -2.05
C HIS A 287 -23.28 7.78 -2.71
N VAL A 288 -22.83 6.63 -3.23
CA VAL A 288 -23.72 5.59 -3.77
C VAL A 288 -24.73 5.11 -2.72
N HIS A 289 -24.26 4.90 -1.48
CA HIS A 289 -25.13 4.54 -0.36
C HIS A 289 -26.16 5.64 -0.02
N LYS A 290 -25.72 6.90 0.09
CA LYS A 290 -26.60 8.05 0.35
C LYS A 290 -27.67 8.21 -0.75
N GLN A 291 -27.30 8.08 -2.02
CA GLN A 291 -28.26 8.12 -3.14
C GLN A 291 -29.29 7.00 -3.08
N ALA A 292 -28.88 5.78 -2.71
CA ALA A 292 -29.80 4.65 -2.57
C ALA A 292 -30.85 4.89 -1.48
N ILE A 293 -30.44 5.42 -0.32
CA ILE A 293 -31.34 5.79 0.78
C ILE A 293 -32.29 6.92 0.35
N GLN A 294 -31.76 7.97 -0.27
CA GLN A 294 -32.58 9.09 -0.73
C GLN A 294 -33.68 8.63 -1.69
N LYS A 295 -33.32 7.80 -2.68
CA LYS A 295 -34.27 7.27 -3.66
C LYS A 295 -35.37 6.42 -3.00
N TYR A 296 -35.03 5.66 -1.96
CA TYR A 296 -36.02 4.91 -1.20
C TYR A 296 -37.03 5.82 -0.49
N ARG A 297 -36.56 6.87 0.20
CA ARG A 297 -37.45 7.86 0.85
C ARG A 297 -38.38 8.56 -0.13
N GLU A 298 -37.88 8.91 -1.32
CA GLU A 298 -38.70 9.58 -2.35
C GLU A 298 -39.84 8.70 -2.89
N CYS A 299 -39.64 7.38 -2.86
CA CYS A 299 -40.58 6.36 -3.33
C CYS A 299 -41.53 5.83 -2.25
N GLU A 300 -41.26 6.13 -0.98
CA GLU A 300 -42.05 5.66 0.15
C GLU A 300 -43.50 6.16 0.05
N GLY A 301 -44.46 5.26 0.28
CA GLY A 301 -45.90 5.56 0.16
C GLY A 301 -46.42 5.78 -1.26
N LYS A 302 -45.58 5.77 -2.30
CA LYS A 302 -45.96 6.00 -3.71
C LYS A 302 -45.96 4.74 -4.58
N LEU A 303 -45.44 3.63 -4.07
CA LEU A 303 -45.23 2.40 -4.82
C LEU A 303 -46.15 1.27 -4.37
N SER A 304 -46.31 0.26 -5.24
CA SER A 304 -46.89 -1.02 -4.85
C SER A 304 -46.06 -1.65 -3.73
N HIS A 305 -46.69 -2.49 -2.89
CA HIS A 305 -45.98 -3.21 -1.83
C HIS A 305 -44.82 -4.05 -2.38
N ALA A 306 -45.00 -4.68 -3.54
CA ALA A 306 -43.96 -5.50 -4.18
C ALA A 306 -42.76 -4.65 -4.65
N ASP A 307 -43.01 -3.47 -5.23
CA ASP A 307 -41.95 -2.56 -5.67
C ASP A 307 -41.23 -1.92 -4.48
N ALA A 308 -41.96 -1.53 -3.44
CA ALA A 308 -41.39 -1.00 -2.21
C ALA A 308 -40.43 -2.00 -1.55
N GLU A 309 -40.83 -3.28 -1.46
CA GLU A 309 -40.00 -4.36 -0.92
C GLU A 309 -38.75 -4.61 -1.78
N ARG A 310 -38.87 -4.54 -3.11
CA ARG A 310 -37.72 -4.67 -4.03
C ARG A 310 -36.71 -3.54 -3.86
N ILE A 311 -37.17 -2.29 -3.71
CA ILE A 311 -36.27 -1.15 -3.47
C ILE A 311 -35.63 -1.27 -2.10
N LYS A 312 -36.39 -1.66 -1.06
CA LYS A 312 -35.88 -1.89 0.29
C LYS A 312 -34.74 -2.90 0.30
N ARG A 313 -34.91 -4.06 -0.32
CA ARG A 313 -33.84 -5.08 -0.44
C ARG A 313 -32.59 -4.56 -1.13
N ARG A 314 -32.74 -3.67 -2.11
CA ARG A 314 -31.60 -3.04 -2.80
C ARG A 314 -30.87 -2.05 -1.89
N VAL A 315 -31.60 -1.27 -1.09
CA VAL A 315 -30.99 -0.39 -0.07
C VAL A 315 -30.29 -1.20 1.02
N ASP A 316 -30.87 -2.31 1.46
CA ASP A 316 -30.24 -3.22 2.42
C ASP A 316 -28.94 -3.76 1.84
N SER A 317 -28.94 -4.18 0.57
CA SER A 317 -27.74 -4.67 -0.13
C SER A 317 -26.62 -3.63 -0.16
N THR A 318 -26.95 -2.38 -0.47
CA THR A 318 -25.99 -1.27 -0.45
C THR A 318 -25.50 -0.98 0.98
N SER A 319 -26.37 -1.07 1.98
CA SER A 319 -26.04 -0.83 3.39
C SER A 319 -25.10 -1.90 3.95
N TYR A 320 -25.36 -3.18 3.66
CA TYR A 320 -24.45 -4.26 4.04
C TYR A 320 -23.09 -4.11 3.35
N ALA A 321 -23.07 -3.77 2.06
CA ALA A 321 -21.83 -3.60 1.32
C ALA A 321 -20.97 -2.45 1.88
N VAL A 322 -21.55 -1.28 2.15
CA VAL A 322 -20.79 -0.15 2.71
C VAL A 322 -20.30 -0.45 4.12
N LEU A 323 -21.09 -1.09 4.97
CA LEU A 323 -20.68 -1.44 6.34
C LEU A 323 -19.56 -2.50 6.32
N ALA A 324 -19.68 -3.49 5.45
CA ALA A 324 -18.64 -4.52 5.25
C ALA A 324 -17.33 -3.90 4.79
N GLU A 325 -17.39 -2.96 3.85
CA GLU A 325 -16.21 -2.28 3.32
C GLU A 325 -15.57 -1.33 4.34
N MET A 326 -16.38 -0.57 5.08
CA MET A 326 -15.90 0.25 6.20
C MET A 326 -15.16 -0.60 7.24
N ASN A 327 -15.71 -1.77 7.57
CA ASN A 327 -15.04 -2.70 8.48
C ASN A 327 -13.71 -3.19 7.90
N HIS A 328 -13.69 -3.62 6.63
CA HIS A 328 -12.48 -4.06 5.94
C HIS A 328 -11.40 -2.97 5.91
N LEU A 329 -11.75 -1.74 5.55
CA LEU A 329 -10.82 -0.61 5.50
C LEU A 329 -10.24 -0.26 6.89
N ASN A 330 -11.04 -0.37 7.94
CA ASN A 330 -10.54 -0.18 9.31
C ASN A 330 -9.56 -1.29 9.72
N THR A 331 -9.85 -2.55 9.39
CA THR A 331 -8.94 -3.67 9.63
C THR A 331 -7.63 -3.50 8.85
N GLU A 332 -7.71 -3.17 7.56
CA GLU A 332 -6.55 -2.90 6.72
C GLU A 332 -5.71 -1.73 7.25
N LYS A 333 -6.34 -0.65 7.73
CA LYS A 333 -5.63 0.48 8.34
C LYS A 333 -4.77 0.04 9.52
N ILE A 334 -5.37 -0.72 10.43
CA ILE A 334 -4.71 -1.19 11.64
C ILE A 334 -3.52 -2.06 11.25
N GLU A 335 -3.72 -3.01 10.35
CA GLU A 335 -2.69 -3.96 9.95
C GLU A 335 -1.54 -3.29 9.19
N ASP A 336 -1.84 -2.41 8.24
CA ASP A 336 -0.83 -1.72 7.45
C ASP A 336 0.04 -0.80 8.31
N VAL A 337 -0.57 -0.01 9.20
CA VAL A 337 0.18 0.86 10.13
C VAL A 337 1.00 0.03 11.09
N ARG A 338 0.44 -1.05 11.65
CA ARG A 338 1.13 -1.94 12.59
C ARG A 338 2.38 -2.56 11.97
N VAL A 339 2.26 -3.18 10.80
CA VAL A 339 3.37 -3.84 10.10
C VAL A 339 4.42 -2.82 9.66
N THR A 340 3.99 -1.69 9.10
CA THR A 340 4.88 -0.63 8.62
C THR A 340 5.70 -0.04 9.75
N MET A 341 5.05 0.35 10.86
CA MET A 341 5.74 0.95 12.00
C MET A 341 6.65 -0.05 12.72
N TYR A 342 6.24 -1.31 12.84
CA TYR A 342 7.10 -2.36 13.38
C TYR A 342 8.39 -2.50 12.58
N ASN A 343 8.28 -2.62 11.25
CA ASN A 343 9.45 -2.77 10.39
C ASN A 343 10.33 -1.53 10.38
N TYR A 344 9.74 -0.33 10.34
CA TYR A 344 10.46 0.94 10.39
C TYR A 344 11.30 1.07 11.67
N LEU A 345 10.67 0.90 12.84
CA LEU A 345 11.37 1.06 14.12
C LEU A 345 12.45 -0.01 14.31
N LYS A 346 12.20 -1.24 13.84
CA LYS A 346 13.21 -2.32 13.89
C LYS A 346 14.43 -1.97 13.04
N ARG A 347 14.22 -1.53 11.78
CA ARG A 347 15.31 -1.12 10.88
C ARG A 347 16.09 0.08 11.42
N GLN A 348 15.38 1.05 12.01
CA GLN A 348 16.00 2.20 12.69
C GLN A 348 16.93 1.76 13.83
N ALA A 349 16.45 0.86 14.70
CA ALA A 349 17.26 0.34 15.80
C ALA A 349 18.51 -0.41 15.30
N GLU A 350 18.34 -1.29 14.30
CA GLU A 350 19.44 -2.03 13.68
C GLU A 350 20.50 -1.09 13.07
N PHE A 351 20.06 -0.02 12.40
CA PHE A 351 20.94 0.97 11.79
C PHE A 351 21.79 1.73 12.82
N TYR A 352 21.15 2.27 13.87
CA TYR A 352 21.90 2.99 14.91
C TYR A 352 22.80 2.07 15.73
N GLN A 353 22.42 0.80 15.91
CA GLN A 353 23.32 -0.18 16.53
C GLN A 353 24.55 -0.46 15.65
N LYS A 354 24.37 -0.58 14.32
CA LYS A 354 25.49 -0.70 13.37
C LYS A 354 26.43 0.49 13.46
N MET A 355 25.89 1.71 13.52
CA MET A 355 26.70 2.92 13.70
C MET A 355 27.49 2.91 15.00
N ALA A 356 26.84 2.56 16.12
CA ALA A 356 27.50 2.47 17.42
C ALA A 356 28.66 1.47 17.41
N ASN A 357 28.47 0.31 16.78
CA ASN A 357 29.53 -0.69 16.63
C ASN A 357 30.70 -0.16 15.79
N SER A 358 30.41 0.52 14.67
CA SER A 358 31.47 1.12 13.83
C SER A 358 32.28 2.18 14.59
N LEU A 359 31.63 2.98 15.44
CA LEU A 359 32.31 3.97 16.27
C LEU A 359 33.20 3.30 17.33
N ASN A 360 32.72 2.24 17.97
CA ASN A 360 33.51 1.46 18.93
C ASN A 360 34.73 0.80 18.28
N ASP A 361 34.60 0.28 17.06
CA ASP A 361 35.72 -0.33 16.35
C ASP A 361 36.78 0.70 15.93
N MET A 362 36.36 1.91 15.53
CA MET A 362 37.28 3.01 15.28
C MET A 362 38.01 3.48 16.54
N ALA A 363 37.33 3.51 17.70
CA ALA A 363 37.95 3.94 18.96
C ALA A 363 39.15 3.04 19.35
N LYS A 364 39.04 1.72 19.13
CA LYS A 364 40.11 0.75 19.39
C LYS A 364 41.38 1.02 18.57
N LEU A 365 41.29 1.71 17.43
CA LEU A 365 42.45 2.06 16.60
C LEU A 365 43.42 3.01 17.32
N TYR A 366 42.96 3.68 18.38
CA TYR A 366 43.74 4.64 19.17
C TYR A 366 44.20 4.09 20.53
N GLU A 367 43.98 2.80 20.80
CA GLU A 367 44.42 2.13 22.03
C GLU A 367 45.86 1.63 21.89
N PHE A 368 46.84 2.53 22.03
CA PHE A 368 48.23 2.18 21.77
C PHE A 368 49.34 2.83 22.58
#